data_AF-A0A959N457-F1
#
_entry.id   AF-A0A959N457-F1
#
_cell.length_a   1.000
_cell.length_b   1.000
_cell.length_c   1.000
_cell.angle_alpha   90.00
_cell.angle_beta   90.00
_cell.angle_gamma   90.00
#
_symmetry.space_group_name_H-M   'P 1'
#
loop_
_entity.id
_entity.type
_entity.pdbx_description
1 polymer ?
#
loop_
_entity_poly.entity_id
_entity_poly.type
_entity_poly.pdbx_seq_one_letter_code
_entity_poly.pdbx_strand_id
1 'polypeptide(L)'
;GVLTLWLPDGSNYPGQTELDRQIKNTRDSLKFISKNVHESVRVLIEYKVFEPGTYSTVVADWGSALLMAQAYGSNAGVLIDLGHHFHSTNIEQIVSRLISNDIIGGFHFNTRYAADDDHSVEPNLEMARIFYELIKGDVIFGQKKWDLMIDQCSSRENRMEAIIHSIDSLQILLAKAMLVDQEQLLEYQKNDQIILANRLFNNALILADVRPIIYEARRIKDLPLDPVDAYVQSGYQKKIEDERNN
;
A
#
# COMPACT_ATOMS: atom_id res chain seq x y z
N GLY A 1 -2.03 8.93 -16.99
CA GLY A 1 -1.64 7.58 -16.52
C GLY A 1 -0.70 7.71 -15.35
N VAL A 2 -0.33 6.60 -14.73
CA VAL A 2 0.67 6.55 -13.65
C VAL A 2 1.90 5.77 -14.12
N LEU A 3 3.08 6.20 -13.68
CA LEU A 3 4.35 5.49 -13.83
C LEU A 3 4.95 5.29 -12.45
N THR A 4 5.11 4.05 -12.03
CA THR A 4 5.80 3.70 -10.78
C THR A 4 7.29 3.46 -11.09
N LEU A 5 8.17 3.98 -10.24
CA LEU A 5 9.62 3.82 -10.37
C LEU A 5 10.17 3.20 -9.08
N TRP A 6 10.45 1.90 -9.15
CA TRP A 6 11.29 1.19 -8.20
C TRP A 6 12.69 1.01 -8.80
N LEU A 7 13.72 1.45 -8.07
CA LEU A 7 15.11 1.39 -8.52
C LEU A 7 15.93 0.54 -7.54
N PRO A 8 16.53 -0.57 -7.98
CA PRO A 8 17.32 -1.46 -7.12
C PRO A 8 18.71 -0.91 -6.79
N ASP A 9 19.02 0.31 -7.25
CA ASP A 9 20.32 0.96 -7.12
C ASP A 9 20.78 1.03 -5.65
N GLY A 10 21.99 0.56 -5.40
CA GLY A 10 22.53 0.39 -4.07
C GLY A 10 23.92 -0.24 -4.07
N SER A 11 24.29 -0.84 -2.95
CA SER A 11 25.54 -1.57 -2.79
C SER A 11 25.42 -2.72 -1.79
N ASN A 12 26.33 -3.68 -1.89
CA ASN A 12 26.40 -4.88 -1.04
C ASN A 12 27.51 -4.79 0.02
N TYR A 13 28.50 -3.90 -0.17
CA TYR A 13 29.63 -3.75 0.75
C TYR A 13 29.98 -2.28 1.03
N PRO A 14 30.45 -1.95 2.25
CA PRO A 14 31.07 -0.68 2.55
C PRO A 14 32.20 -0.33 1.58
N GLY A 15 32.18 0.90 1.06
CA GLY A 15 33.19 1.40 0.12
C GLY A 15 33.04 0.93 -1.32
N GLN A 16 32.04 0.09 -1.65
CA GLN A 16 31.78 -0.33 -3.04
C GLN A 16 31.45 0.88 -3.94
N THR A 17 30.72 1.85 -3.38
CA THR A 17 30.25 3.03 -4.11
C THR A 17 30.27 4.28 -3.25
N GLU A 18 30.56 5.42 -3.88
CA GLU A 18 30.38 6.74 -3.25
C GLU A 18 28.88 7.05 -3.10
N LEU A 19 28.38 7.04 -1.87
CA LEU A 19 26.94 7.17 -1.55
C LEU A 19 26.34 8.48 -2.10
N ASP A 20 27.01 9.61 -1.87
CA ASP A 20 26.57 10.93 -2.36
C ASP A 20 26.50 10.96 -3.90
N ARG A 21 27.46 10.32 -4.58
CA ARG A 21 27.48 10.25 -6.04
C ARG A 21 26.29 9.45 -6.57
N GLN A 22 25.93 8.32 -5.95
CA GLN A 22 24.75 7.54 -6.37
C GLN A 22 23.45 8.33 -6.21
N ILE A 23 23.29 9.03 -5.08
CA ILE A 23 22.11 9.89 -4.81
C ILE A 23 22.02 10.99 -5.87
N LYS A 24 23.13 11.68 -6.18
CA LYS A 24 23.17 12.74 -7.20
C LYS A 24 22.85 12.20 -8.60
N ASN A 25 23.46 11.08 -8.99
CA ASN A 25 23.21 10.47 -10.29
C ASN A 25 21.74 10.07 -10.48
N THR A 26 21.13 9.47 -9.45
CA THR A 26 19.71 9.09 -9.46
C THR A 26 18.82 10.32 -9.56
N ARG A 27 19.10 11.34 -8.75
CA ARG A 27 18.39 12.63 -8.79
C ARG A 27 18.47 13.31 -10.16
N ASP A 28 19.65 13.34 -10.77
CA ASP A 28 19.84 13.96 -12.08
C ASP A 28 19.19 13.14 -13.21
N SER A 29 19.16 11.82 -13.08
CA SER A 29 18.41 10.94 -13.98
C SER A 29 16.91 11.18 -13.89
N LEU A 30 16.36 11.31 -12.67
CA LEU A 30 14.94 11.65 -12.47
C LEU A 30 14.58 13.02 -13.06
N LYS A 31 15.44 14.03 -12.90
CA LYS A 31 15.27 15.34 -13.56
C LYS A 31 15.34 15.27 -15.08
N PHE A 32 16.13 14.34 -15.63
CA PHE A 32 16.16 14.12 -17.07
C PHE A 32 14.86 13.45 -17.54
N ILE A 33 14.40 12.42 -16.83
CA ILE A 33 13.13 11.72 -17.13
C ILE A 33 11.97 12.72 -17.06
N SER A 34 11.91 13.59 -16.05
CA SER A 34 10.81 14.54 -15.88
C SER A 34 10.67 15.54 -17.04
N LYS A 35 11.74 15.82 -17.78
CA LYS A 35 11.71 16.65 -19.00
C LYS A 35 11.19 15.92 -20.23
N ASN A 36 11.17 14.58 -20.21
CA ASN A 36 10.83 13.74 -21.36
C ASN A 36 9.50 12.99 -21.17
N VAL A 37 8.98 12.94 -19.95
CA VAL A 37 7.66 12.39 -19.63
C VAL A 37 6.63 13.51 -19.65
N HIS A 38 5.49 13.28 -20.29
CA HIS A 38 4.40 14.26 -20.36
C HIS A 38 3.86 14.63 -18.96
N GLU A 39 3.59 15.90 -18.72
CA GLU A 39 3.18 16.43 -17.39
C GLU A 39 1.91 15.80 -16.82
N SER A 40 1.04 15.27 -17.68
CA SER A 40 -0.19 14.57 -17.29
C SER A 40 0.03 13.16 -16.74
N VAL A 41 1.27 12.64 -16.78
CA VAL A 41 1.64 11.36 -16.18
C VAL A 41 2.06 11.63 -14.74
N ARG A 42 1.39 10.99 -13.79
CA ARG A 42 1.84 10.98 -12.39
C ARG A 42 2.99 9.99 -12.26
N VAL A 43 4.02 10.37 -11.51
CA VAL A 43 5.14 9.48 -11.20
C VAL A 43 5.13 9.16 -9.71
N LEU A 44 5.25 7.89 -9.34
CA LEU A 44 5.36 7.49 -7.94
C LEU A 44 6.72 6.81 -7.73
N ILE A 45 7.52 7.38 -6.83
CA ILE A 45 8.83 6.84 -6.47
C ILE A 45 8.65 5.85 -5.33
N GLU A 46 8.95 4.59 -5.59
CA GLU A 46 8.88 3.52 -4.63
C GLU A 46 10.21 3.38 -3.88
N TYR A 47 10.15 3.30 -2.56
CA TYR A 47 11.32 3.02 -1.73
C TYR A 47 11.34 1.56 -1.30
N LYS A 48 12.54 1.03 -1.07
CA LYS A 48 12.76 -0.29 -0.49
C LYS A 48 14.02 -0.29 0.36
N VAL A 49 13.92 -0.76 1.60
CA VAL A 49 15.06 -0.74 2.56
C VAL A 49 16.28 -1.48 2.01
N PHE A 50 16.08 -2.67 1.48
CA PHE A 50 17.14 -3.55 0.98
C PHE A 50 16.55 -4.53 -0.05
N GLU A 51 17.42 -5.32 -0.69
CA GLU A 51 17.12 -6.24 -1.79
C GLU A 51 16.92 -5.52 -3.14
N PRO A 52 17.81 -5.76 -4.14
CA PRO A 52 18.93 -6.72 -4.12
C PRO A 52 20.16 -6.21 -3.35
N GLY A 53 20.26 -4.90 -3.10
CA GLY A 53 21.35 -4.31 -2.31
C GLY A 53 21.21 -4.64 -0.82
N THR A 54 22.27 -5.10 -0.17
CA THR A 54 22.21 -5.51 1.26
C THR A 54 23.01 -4.62 2.21
N TYR A 55 23.74 -3.63 1.71
CA TYR A 55 24.47 -2.65 2.53
C TYR A 55 23.87 -1.24 2.43
N SER A 56 23.57 -0.77 1.22
CA SER A 56 22.87 0.50 1.00
C SER A 56 21.91 0.40 -0.17
N THR A 57 20.82 1.17 -0.12
CA THR A 57 19.89 1.39 -1.24
C THR A 57 19.74 2.90 -1.43
N VAL A 58 19.68 3.39 -2.67
CA VAL A 58 19.62 4.84 -2.96
C VAL A 58 18.28 5.43 -2.53
N VAL A 59 17.20 4.69 -2.72
CA VAL A 59 15.84 5.06 -2.31
C VAL A 59 15.38 4.11 -1.20
N ALA A 60 16.06 4.19 -0.05
CA ALA A 60 15.89 3.20 1.03
C ALA A 60 14.63 3.40 1.89
N ASP A 61 14.09 4.62 1.96
CA ASP A 61 12.97 4.97 2.84
C ASP A 61 12.08 6.07 2.24
N TRP A 62 10.95 6.32 2.90
CA TRP A 62 9.96 7.31 2.50
C TRP A 62 10.54 8.73 2.38
N GLY A 63 11.55 9.07 3.20
CA GLY A 63 12.21 10.39 3.16
C GLY A 63 13.06 10.53 1.91
N SER A 64 13.80 9.48 1.56
CA SER A 64 14.59 9.39 0.34
C SER A 64 13.70 9.45 -0.90
N ALA A 65 12.60 8.69 -0.92
CA ALA A 65 11.61 8.76 -2.00
C ALA A 65 11.00 10.16 -2.14
N LEU A 66 10.66 10.82 -1.03
CA LEU A 66 10.15 12.19 -1.05
C LEU A 66 11.14 13.18 -1.65
N LEU A 67 12.42 13.10 -1.29
CA LEU A 67 13.47 13.96 -1.86
C LEU A 67 13.65 13.72 -3.37
N MET A 68 13.52 12.46 -3.81
CA MET A 68 13.59 12.10 -5.23
C MET A 68 12.37 12.60 -6.00
N ALA A 69 11.17 12.45 -5.44
CA ALA A 69 9.93 12.99 -6.00
C ALA A 69 9.98 14.52 -6.15
N GLN A 70 10.42 15.23 -5.09
CA GLN A 70 10.60 16.69 -5.13
C GLN A 70 11.59 17.14 -6.20
N ALA A 71 12.66 16.36 -6.42
CA ALA A 71 13.63 16.65 -7.48
C ALA A 71 13.08 16.36 -8.88
N TYR A 72 12.16 15.41 -9.03
CA TYR A 72 11.51 15.08 -10.29
C TYR A 72 10.59 16.22 -10.74
N GLY A 73 9.66 16.65 -9.89
CA GLY A 73 8.70 17.72 -10.20
C GLY A 73 7.36 17.59 -9.48
N SER A 74 6.44 18.52 -9.77
CA SER A 74 5.12 18.61 -9.09
C SER A 74 4.16 17.46 -9.38
N ASN A 75 4.41 16.69 -10.45
CA ASN A 75 3.64 15.50 -10.82
C ASN A 75 4.22 14.20 -10.24
N ALA A 76 5.23 14.28 -9.35
CA ALA A 76 5.81 13.12 -8.69
C ALA A 76 5.42 13.01 -7.21
N GLY A 77 5.40 11.76 -6.73
CA GLY A 77 4.95 11.38 -5.41
C GLY A 77 5.70 10.18 -4.87
N VAL A 78 5.19 9.62 -3.76
CA VAL A 78 5.78 8.48 -3.06
C VAL A 78 4.86 7.27 -3.19
N LEU A 79 5.41 6.13 -3.60
CA LEU A 79 4.73 4.84 -3.55
C LEU A 79 5.13 4.12 -2.27
N ILE A 80 4.13 3.69 -1.50
CA ILE A 80 4.32 2.97 -0.25
C ILE A 80 4.03 1.49 -0.50
N ASP A 81 5.05 0.66 -0.39
CA ASP A 81 4.89 -0.79 -0.35
C ASP A 81 4.97 -1.28 1.10
N LEU A 82 4.03 -2.12 1.53
CA LEU A 82 3.97 -2.60 2.93
C LEU A 82 5.16 -3.50 3.32
N GLY A 83 5.74 -4.21 2.36
CA GLY A 83 6.95 -5.03 2.47
C GLY A 83 8.21 -4.23 2.80
N HIS A 84 8.25 -2.97 2.35
CA HIS A 84 9.46 -2.21 2.11
C HIS A 84 9.96 -1.36 3.29
N HIS A 85 9.71 -1.79 4.53
CA HIS A 85 10.05 -1.03 5.73
C HIS A 85 10.92 -1.81 6.70
N PHE A 86 11.69 -1.11 7.53
CA PHE A 86 12.30 -1.75 8.71
C PHE A 86 11.21 -2.32 9.62
N HIS A 87 11.56 -3.35 10.40
CA HIS A 87 10.67 -3.87 11.42
C HIS A 87 10.27 -2.77 12.41
N SER A 88 9.02 -2.84 12.90
CA SER A 88 8.43 -1.89 13.86
C SER A 88 8.26 -0.46 13.34
N THR A 89 8.45 -0.20 12.04
CA THR A 89 8.08 1.07 11.43
C THR A 89 6.58 1.29 11.58
N ASN A 90 6.16 2.46 12.07
CA ASN A 90 4.76 2.86 12.05
C ASN A 90 4.41 3.39 10.65
N ILE A 91 3.84 2.53 9.80
CA ILE A 91 3.56 2.87 8.40
C ILE A 91 2.42 3.88 8.31
N GLU A 92 1.38 3.76 9.13
CA GLU A 92 0.26 4.70 9.15
C GLU A 92 0.68 6.15 9.49
N GLN A 93 1.75 6.33 10.27
CA GLN A 93 2.36 7.64 10.51
C GLN A 93 3.02 8.19 9.25
N ILE A 94 3.70 7.36 8.44
CA ILE A 94 4.26 7.79 7.15
C ILE A 94 3.14 8.27 6.23
N VAL A 95 2.07 7.48 6.13
CA VAL A 95 0.86 7.81 5.35
C VAL A 95 0.29 9.17 5.78
N SER A 96 0.07 9.35 7.08
CA SER A 96 -0.46 10.60 7.64
C SER A 96 0.44 11.81 7.33
N ARG A 97 1.77 11.64 7.37
CA ARG A 97 2.74 12.70 6.99
C ARG A 97 2.64 13.07 5.53
N LEU A 98 2.56 12.11 4.62
CA LEU A 98 2.45 12.36 3.18
C LEU A 98 1.13 13.07 2.84
N ILE A 99 0.02 12.59 3.41
CA ILE A 99 -1.31 13.20 3.24
C ILE A 99 -1.32 14.65 3.76
N SER A 100 -0.74 14.90 4.94
CA SER A 100 -0.72 16.23 5.58
C SER A 100 0.14 17.25 4.84
N ASN A 101 1.06 16.81 3.98
CA ASN A 101 1.92 17.67 3.17
C ASN A 101 1.49 17.69 1.69
N ASP A 102 0.26 17.25 1.39
CA ASP A 102 -0.31 17.19 0.05
C ASP A 102 0.58 16.46 -0.97
N ILE A 103 1.33 15.47 -0.50
CA ILE A 103 2.20 14.66 -1.37
C ILE A 103 1.33 13.69 -2.17
N ILE A 104 1.56 13.64 -3.48
CA ILE A 104 0.99 12.62 -4.35
C ILE A 104 1.47 11.26 -3.82
N GLY A 105 0.56 10.30 -3.68
CA GLY A 105 0.92 9.00 -3.13
C GLY A 105 0.24 7.84 -3.83
N GLY A 106 0.62 6.65 -3.40
CA GLY A 106 -0.01 5.40 -3.79
C GLY A 106 0.44 4.26 -2.90
N PHE A 107 -0.19 3.10 -3.08
CA PHE A 107 0.14 1.88 -2.36
C PHE A 107 0.41 0.72 -3.30
N HIS A 108 1.38 -0.08 -2.89
CA HIS A 108 1.48 -1.49 -3.20
C HIS A 108 1.08 -2.29 -1.95
N PHE A 109 -0.03 -3.02 -2.05
CA PHE A 109 -0.54 -3.85 -0.97
C PHE A 109 -0.05 -5.29 -1.10
N ASN A 110 0.59 -5.78 -0.05
CA ASN A 110 0.94 -7.17 0.23
C ASN A 110 0.82 -7.45 1.73
N THR A 111 1.06 -8.70 2.11
CA THR A 111 1.37 -9.07 3.49
C THR A 111 2.82 -9.51 3.62
N ARG A 112 3.40 -9.18 4.77
CA ARG A 112 4.74 -9.59 5.18
C ARG A 112 4.80 -10.06 6.62
N TYR A 113 5.77 -10.92 6.91
CA TYR A 113 6.13 -11.41 8.24
C TYR A 113 7.63 -11.26 8.54
N ALA A 114 8.49 -11.44 7.53
CA ALA A 114 9.93 -11.30 7.66
C ALA A 114 10.45 -10.04 6.97
N ALA A 115 10.24 -9.86 5.68
CA ALA A 115 10.70 -8.66 4.99
C ALA A 115 9.74 -8.29 3.86
N ASP A 116 10.24 -8.23 2.62
CA ASP A 116 9.40 -8.09 1.45
C ASP A 116 8.97 -9.47 0.95
N ASP A 117 8.00 -10.06 1.65
CA ASP A 117 7.61 -11.47 1.41
C ASP A 117 6.59 -11.62 0.27
N ASP A 118 5.96 -10.51 -0.16
CA ASP A 118 5.02 -10.47 -1.27
C ASP A 118 3.87 -11.50 -1.19
N HIS A 119 3.37 -11.74 0.02
CA HIS A 119 2.22 -12.61 0.25
C HIS A 119 0.90 -11.91 -0.11
N SER A 120 -0.10 -12.73 -0.45
CA SER A 120 -1.48 -12.28 -0.53
C SER A 120 -1.89 -11.44 0.68
N VAL A 121 -2.67 -10.39 0.44
CA VAL A 121 -3.11 -9.47 1.49
C VAL A 121 -4.00 -10.18 2.50
N GLU A 122 -3.56 -10.24 3.75
CA GLU A 122 -4.35 -10.65 4.89
C GLU A 122 -4.95 -9.42 5.63
N PRO A 123 -6.16 -9.52 6.19
CA PRO A 123 -6.70 -8.47 7.03
C PRO A 123 -5.90 -8.37 8.32
N ASN A 124 -5.10 -7.31 8.46
CA ASN A 124 -4.33 -7.03 9.66
C ASN A 124 -4.60 -5.62 10.22
N LEU A 125 -4.25 -5.42 11.49
CA LEU A 125 -4.59 -4.20 12.21
C LEU A 125 -3.82 -2.97 11.70
N GLU A 126 -2.56 -3.12 11.30
CA GLU A 126 -1.77 -2.01 10.73
C GLU A 126 -2.43 -1.49 9.45
N MET A 127 -2.81 -2.39 8.54
CA MET A 127 -3.49 -2.01 7.31
C MET A 127 -4.87 -1.40 7.55
N ALA A 128 -5.61 -1.85 8.56
CA ALA A 128 -6.87 -1.22 8.96
C ALA A 128 -6.67 0.24 9.44
N ARG A 129 -5.58 0.50 10.18
CA ARG A 129 -5.20 1.86 10.60
C ARG A 129 -4.72 2.72 9.42
N ILE A 130 -4.03 2.13 8.46
CA ILE A 130 -3.68 2.80 7.19
C ILE A 130 -4.95 3.22 6.45
N PHE A 131 -5.92 2.33 6.25
CA PHE A 131 -7.20 2.67 5.63
C PHE A 131 -7.93 3.79 6.39
N TYR A 132 -7.87 3.80 7.72
CA TYR A 132 -8.42 4.91 8.51
C TYR A 132 -7.76 6.25 8.16
N GLU A 133 -6.42 6.31 8.11
CA GLU A 133 -5.71 7.54 7.70
C GLU A 133 -6.05 7.95 6.26
N LEU A 134 -6.23 7.00 5.34
CA LEU A 134 -6.64 7.27 3.96
C LEU A 134 -8.06 7.84 3.86
N ILE A 135 -9.01 7.32 4.66
CA ILE A 135 -10.37 7.86 4.71
C ILE A 135 -10.36 9.26 5.32
N LYS A 136 -9.74 9.42 6.48
CA LYS A 136 -9.62 10.70 7.19
C LYS A 136 -8.91 11.75 6.34
N GLY A 137 -7.96 11.33 5.52
CA GLY A 137 -7.20 12.16 4.61
C GLY A 137 -7.88 12.47 3.28
N ASP A 138 -9.17 12.15 3.10
CA ASP A 138 -9.91 12.36 1.85
C ASP A 138 -9.28 11.67 0.63
N VAL A 139 -8.56 10.56 0.84
CA VAL A 139 -7.90 9.81 -0.23
C VAL A 139 -8.86 8.83 -0.92
N ILE A 140 -9.67 8.13 -0.13
CA ILE A 140 -10.57 7.08 -0.65
C ILE A 140 -11.82 7.67 -1.33
N PHE A 141 -12.49 8.62 -0.66
CA PHE A 141 -13.77 9.17 -1.10
C PHE A 141 -13.69 10.64 -1.55
N GLY A 142 -12.54 11.28 -1.35
CA GLY A 142 -12.34 12.70 -1.64
C GLY A 142 -11.57 12.95 -2.92
N GLN A 143 -10.86 14.09 -2.95
CA GLN A 143 -10.17 14.58 -4.14
C GLN A 143 -8.70 14.16 -4.20
N LYS A 144 -8.09 13.75 -3.07
CA LYS A 144 -6.68 13.33 -2.99
C LYS A 144 -6.51 11.92 -3.57
N LYS A 145 -6.61 11.78 -4.90
CA LYS A 145 -6.58 10.47 -5.55
C LYS A 145 -5.18 9.86 -5.55
N TRP A 146 -4.89 9.05 -4.54
CA TRP A 146 -3.75 8.14 -4.56
C TRP A 146 -4.06 6.91 -5.41
N ASP A 147 -3.03 6.37 -6.05
CA ASP A 147 -3.16 5.14 -6.84
C ASP A 147 -3.00 3.92 -5.91
N LEU A 148 -4.01 3.04 -5.85
CA LEU A 148 -4.05 1.88 -4.94
C LEU A 148 -3.91 0.58 -5.74
N MET A 149 -2.82 -0.16 -5.52
CA MET A 149 -2.43 -1.32 -6.32
C MET A 149 -2.07 -2.49 -5.39
N ILE A 150 -2.20 -3.71 -5.91
CA ILE A 150 -1.69 -4.92 -5.25
C ILE A 150 -0.35 -5.24 -5.91
N ASP A 151 0.67 -5.46 -5.10
CA ASP A 151 1.95 -6.03 -5.55
C ASP A 151 2.21 -7.26 -4.71
N GLN A 152 2.11 -8.44 -5.32
CA GLN A 152 2.25 -9.72 -4.62
C GLN A 152 2.72 -10.79 -5.60
N CYS A 153 3.58 -11.68 -5.13
CA CYS A 153 4.30 -12.59 -6.02
C CYS A 153 4.60 -13.98 -5.43
N SER A 154 4.15 -14.28 -4.19
CA SER A 154 4.34 -15.58 -3.52
C SER A 154 4.13 -16.79 -4.45
N SER A 155 5.21 -17.52 -4.74
CA SER A 155 5.23 -18.58 -5.77
C SER A 155 4.45 -19.85 -5.39
N ARG A 156 4.06 -19.99 -4.13
CA ARG A 156 3.38 -21.19 -3.60
C ARG A 156 1.86 -21.06 -3.58
N GLU A 157 1.33 -19.88 -3.83
CA GLU A 157 -0.10 -19.60 -3.81
C GLU A 157 -0.71 -19.78 -5.21
N ASN A 158 -1.95 -20.28 -5.27
CA ASN A 158 -2.71 -20.21 -6.51
C ASN A 158 -2.98 -18.73 -6.83
N ARG A 159 -2.55 -18.27 -8.01
CA ARG A 159 -2.58 -16.84 -8.39
C ARG A 159 -3.97 -16.22 -8.36
N MET A 160 -5.01 -16.94 -8.79
CA MET A 160 -6.36 -16.40 -8.85
C MET A 160 -6.99 -16.36 -7.47
N GLU A 161 -6.85 -17.43 -6.70
CA GLU A 161 -7.31 -17.47 -5.30
C GLU A 161 -6.65 -16.38 -4.47
N ALA A 162 -5.33 -16.23 -4.61
CA ALA A 162 -4.51 -15.20 -3.96
C ALA A 162 -5.00 -13.77 -4.24
N ILE A 163 -5.23 -13.42 -5.51
CA ILE A 163 -5.69 -12.08 -5.88
C ILE A 163 -7.12 -11.83 -5.40
N ILE A 164 -8.01 -12.81 -5.55
CA ILE A 164 -9.41 -12.69 -5.08
C ILE A 164 -9.46 -12.52 -3.55
N HIS A 165 -8.68 -13.34 -2.83
CA HIS A 165 -8.50 -13.23 -1.38
C HIS A 165 -8.02 -11.82 -0.99
N SER A 166 -7.00 -11.32 -1.68
CA SER A 166 -6.43 -10.01 -1.36
C SER A 166 -7.42 -8.86 -1.55
N ILE A 167 -8.23 -8.92 -2.63
CA ILE A 167 -9.30 -7.94 -2.86
C ILE A 167 -10.39 -8.03 -1.78
N ASP A 168 -10.79 -9.24 -1.38
CA ASP A 168 -11.74 -9.45 -0.28
C ASP A 168 -11.20 -8.88 1.05
N SER A 169 -9.94 -9.18 1.36
CA SER A 169 -9.24 -8.67 2.55
C SER A 169 -9.18 -7.13 2.58
N LEU A 170 -8.84 -6.49 1.47
CA LEU A 170 -8.82 -5.02 1.37
C LEU A 170 -10.23 -4.42 1.56
N GLN A 171 -11.29 -5.08 1.09
CA GLN A 171 -12.67 -4.65 1.34
C GLN A 171 -13.05 -4.76 2.82
N ILE A 172 -12.62 -5.83 3.50
CA ILE A 172 -12.79 -5.99 4.95
C ILE A 172 -12.11 -4.86 5.72
N LEU A 173 -10.86 -4.54 5.37
CA LEU A 173 -10.09 -3.49 6.03
C LEU A 173 -10.69 -2.11 5.80
N LEU A 174 -11.11 -1.81 4.56
CA LEU A 174 -11.79 -0.58 4.24
C LEU A 174 -13.10 -0.43 5.03
N ALA A 175 -13.94 -1.48 5.07
CA ALA A 175 -15.20 -1.45 5.81
C ALA A 175 -14.98 -1.24 7.32
N LYS A 176 -13.98 -1.91 7.92
CA LYS A 176 -13.59 -1.68 9.32
C LYS A 176 -13.19 -0.24 9.58
N ALA A 177 -12.36 0.35 8.72
CA ALA A 177 -11.93 1.73 8.85
C ALA A 177 -13.09 2.73 8.73
N MET A 178 -14.08 2.45 7.87
CA MET A 178 -15.29 3.26 7.72
C MET A 178 -16.20 3.25 8.95
N LEU A 179 -16.11 2.25 9.82
CA LEU A 179 -16.92 2.17 11.06
C LEU A 179 -16.39 3.03 12.21
N VAL A 180 -15.21 3.65 12.07
CA VAL A 180 -14.67 4.50 13.12
C VAL A 180 -15.49 5.80 13.22
N ASP A 181 -16.12 6.01 14.38
CA ASP A 181 -16.76 7.28 14.72
C ASP A 181 -15.70 8.38 14.95
N GLN A 182 -15.45 9.17 13.91
CA GLN A 182 -14.41 10.20 13.91
C GLN A 182 -14.72 11.37 14.83
N GLU A 183 -16.01 11.73 14.97
CA GLU A 183 -16.43 12.85 15.80
C GLU A 183 -16.23 12.52 17.28
N GLN A 184 -16.71 11.35 17.71
CA GLN A 184 -16.54 10.89 19.08
C GLN A 184 -15.06 10.63 19.41
N LEU A 185 -14.29 10.07 18.46
CA LEU A 185 -12.85 9.87 18.63
C LEU A 185 -12.12 11.21 18.86
N LEU A 186 -12.47 12.24 18.09
CA LEU A 186 -11.88 13.58 18.23
C LEU A 186 -12.20 14.21 19.58
N GLU A 187 -13.41 14.02 20.09
CA GLU A 187 -13.78 14.47 21.44
C GLU A 187 -12.90 13.81 22.52
N TYR A 188 -12.74 12.49 22.46
CA TYR A 188 -11.87 11.76 23.39
C TYR A 188 -10.42 12.22 23.30
N GLN A 189 -9.92 12.51 22.10
CA GLN A 189 -8.57 13.04 21.89
C GLN A 189 -8.39 14.44 22.49
N LYS A 190 -9.35 15.36 22.26
CA LYS A 190 -9.29 16.73 22.80
C LYS A 190 -9.32 16.78 24.33
N ASN A 191 -10.00 15.82 24.94
CA ASN A 191 -10.14 15.72 26.40
C ASN A 191 -9.09 14.82 27.07
N ASP A 192 -8.05 14.38 26.33
CA ASP A 192 -7.01 13.46 26.81
C ASP A 192 -7.55 12.15 27.41
N GLN A 193 -8.69 11.66 26.88
CA GLN A 193 -9.32 10.42 27.30
C GLN A 193 -8.68 9.22 26.58
N ILE A 194 -7.39 9.01 26.84
CA ILE A 194 -6.49 8.09 26.10
C ILE A 194 -7.11 6.69 25.93
N ILE A 195 -7.61 6.07 27.00
CA ILE A 195 -8.14 4.70 26.95
C ILE A 195 -9.50 4.64 26.25
N LEU A 196 -10.34 5.68 26.38
CA LEU A 196 -11.62 5.72 25.69
C LEU A 196 -11.43 5.88 24.18
N ALA A 197 -10.51 6.75 23.76
CA ALA A 197 -10.09 6.88 22.36
C ALA A 197 -9.61 5.54 21.79
N ASN A 198 -8.72 4.85 22.51
CA ASN A 198 -8.21 3.54 22.08
C ASN A 198 -9.31 2.48 21.97
N ARG A 199 -10.22 2.40 22.95
CA ARG A 199 -11.32 1.44 22.94
C ARG A 199 -12.28 1.67 21.80
N LEU A 200 -12.69 2.92 21.56
CA LEU A 200 -13.57 3.28 20.45
C LEU A 200 -12.95 2.86 19.11
N PHE A 201 -11.68 3.20 18.91
CA PHE A 201 -10.95 2.88 17.69
C PHE A 201 -10.84 1.37 17.47
N ASN A 202 -10.46 0.62 18.51
CA ASN A 202 -10.30 -0.84 18.43
C ASN A 202 -11.62 -1.61 18.33
N ASN A 203 -12.73 -1.06 18.84
CA ASN A 203 -14.06 -1.65 18.63
C ASN A 203 -14.38 -1.75 17.13
N ALA A 204 -14.08 -0.71 16.35
CA ALA A 204 -14.26 -0.73 14.90
C ALA A 204 -13.20 -1.59 14.19
N LEU A 205 -11.90 -1.33 14.44
CA LEU A 205 -10.85 -1.95 13.64
C LEU A 205 -10.60 -3.42 13.99
N ILE A 206 -10.59 -3.77 15.28
CA ILE A 206 -10.28 -5.13 15.72
C ILE A 206 -11.56 -5.96 15.82
N LEU A 207 -12.55 -5.46 16.57
CA LEU A 207 -13.63 -6.31 17.09
C LEU A 207 -14.84 -6.43 16.16
N ALA A 208 -15.07 -5.46 15.27
CA ALA A 208 -16.25 -5.49 14.40
C ALA A 208 -16.12 -6.56 13.30
N ASP A 209 -17.14 -7.41 13.18
CA ASP A 209 -17.33 -8.26 12.01
C ASP A 209 -18.09 -7.49 10.93
N VAL A 210 -17.39 -7.14 9.86
CA VAL A 210 -17.91 -6.31 8.75
C VAL A 210 -18.38 -7.14 7.55
N ARG A 211 -18.22 -8.46 7.57
CA ARG A 211 -18.60 -9.33 6.45
C ARG A 211 -20.07 -9.17 6.04
N PRO A 212 -21.05 -9.00 6.97
CA PRO A 212 -22.44 -8.74 6.57
C PRO A 212 -22.62 -7.50 5.67
N ILE A 213 -21.85 -6.43 5.90
CA ILE A 213 -21.89 -5.20 5.08
C ILE A 213 -21.37 -5.50 3.66
N ILE A 214 -20.28 -6.25 3.57
CA ILE A 214 -19.63 -6.60 2.30
C ILE A 214 -20.50 -7.57 1.50
N TYR A 215 -21.11 -8.55 2.18
CA TYR A 215 -22.06 -9.48 1.56
C TYR A 215 -23.26 -8.75 0.97
N GLU A 216 -23.81 -7.78 1.68
CA GLU A 216 -24.91 -6.97 1.15
C GLU A 216 -24.47 -6.13 -0.06
N ALA A 217 -23.27 -5.53 -0.01
CA ALA A 217 -22.70 -4.79 -1.14
C ALA A 217 -22.50 -5.67 -2.39
N ARG A 218 -22.14 -6.94 -2.20
CA ARG A 218 -22.02 -7.96 -3.28
C ARG A 218 -23.39 -8.37 -3.80
N ARG A 219 -24.34 -8.65 -2.90
CA ARG A 219 -25.71 -9.05 -3.24
C ARG A 219 -26.42 -8.01 -4.11
N ILE A 220 -26.28 -6.72 -3.80
CA ILE A 220 -26.88 -5.63 -4.58
C ILE A 220 -26.29 -5.54 -6.01
N LYS A 221 -25.09 -6.08 -6.23
CA LYS A 221 -24.41 -6.12 -7.53
C LYS A 221 -24.52 -7.48 -8.24
N ASP A 222 -25.36 -8.39 -7.72
CA ASP A 222 -25.48 -9.77 -8.19
C ASP A 222 -24.13 -10.53 -8.23
N LEU A 223 -23.24 -10.24 -7.27
CA LEU A 223 -21.95 -10.91 -7.10
C LEU A 223 -22.03 -12.02 -6.04
N PRO A 224 -21.21 -13.08 -6.13
CA PRO A 224 -21.11 -14.10 -5.10
C PRO A 224 -20.73 -13.51 -3.74
N LEU A 225 -21.30 -14.02 -2.65
CA LEU A 225 -21.02 -13.52 -1.30
C LEU A 225 -19.60 -13.85 -0.85
N ASP A 226 -19.16 -15.08 -1.11
CA ASP A 226 -17.78 -15.54 -0.95
C ASP A 226 -17.15 -15.72 -2.35
N PRO A 227 -16.28 -14.80 -2.79
CA PRO A 227 -15.72 -14.84 -4.13
C PRO A 227 -14.64 -15.92 -4.28
N VAL A 228 -14.00 -16.35 -3.19
CA VAL A 228 -12.99 -17.42 -3.23
C VAL A 228 -13.69 -18.76 -3.38
N ASP A 229 -14.71 -19.05 -2.57
CA ASP A 229 -15.50 -20.27 -2.72
C ASP A 229 -16.17 -20.31 -4.10
N ALA A 230 -16.75 -19.20 -4.57
CA ALA A 230 -17.34 -19.14 -5.90
C ALA A 230 -16.33 -19.45 -7.02
N TYR A 231 -15.08 -18.98 -6.89
CA TYR A 231 -14.01 -19.33 -7.82
C TYR A 231 -13.70 -20.83 -7.80
N VAL A 232 -13.55 -21.42 -6.61
CA VAL A 232 -13.28 -22.85 -6.44
C VAL A 232 -14.40 -23.70 -7.03
N GLN A 233 -15.67 -23.40 -6.69
CA GLN A 233 -16.84 -24.13 -7.19
C GLN A 233 -17.03 -24.01 -8.71
N SER A 234 -16.57 -22.91 -9.31
CA SER A 234 -16.70 -22.70 -10.76
C SER A 234 -15.91 -23.71 -11.60
N GLY A 235 -14.90 -24.37 -11.02
CA GLY A 235 -13.96 -25.24 -11.75
C GLY A 235 -13.11 -24.49 -12.79
N TYR A 236 -13.10 -23.16 -12.78
CA TYR A 236 -12.41 -22.34 -13.78
C TYR A 236 -10.91 -22.59 -13.80
N GLN A 237 -10.29 -22.78 -12.63
CA GLN A 237 -8.85 -23.10 -12.53
C GLN A 237 -8.50 -24.34 -13.36
N LYS A 238 -9.25 -25.42 -13.18
CA LYS A 238 -9.04 -26.66 -13.93
C LYS A 238 -9.22 -26.44 -15.43
N LYS A 239 -10.27 -25.71 -15.82
CA LYS A 239 -10.55 -25.38 -17.22
C LYS A 239 -9.35 -24.67 -17.88
N ILE A 240 -8.80 -23.62 -17.27
CA ILE A 240 -7.69 -22.87 -17.87
C ILE A 240 -6.38 -23.65 -17.88
N GLU A 241 -6.17 -24.58 -16.94
CA GLU A 241 -5.03 -25.48 -16.93
C GLU A 241 -5.12 -26.50 -18.07
N ASP A 242 -6.30 -27.10 -18.26
CA ASP A 242 -6.56 -28.04 -19.36
C ASP A 242 -6.39 -27.34 -20.73
N GLU A 243 -6.82 -26.08 -20.87
CA GLU A 243 -6.68 -25.30 -22.10
C GLU A 243 -5.23 -24.88 -22.41
N ARG A 244 -4.36 -24.72 -21.41
CA ARG A 244 -2.94 -24.37 -21.61
C ARG A 244 -2.05 -25.56 -21.97
N ASN A 245 -2.48 -26.75 -21.59
CA ASN A 245 -1.75 -28.00 -21.85
C ASN A 245 -2.10 -28.63 -23.22
N ASN A 246 -3.09 -28.07 -23.93
CA ASN A 246 -3.44 -28.40 -25.32
C ASN A 246 -2.78 -27.43 -26.30
#